data_AF-A0A924WBG3-F1
#
_entry.id   AF-A0A924WBG3-F1
#
_cell.length_a   1.000
_cell.length_b   1.000
_cell.length_c   1.000
_cell.angle_alpha   90.00
_cell.angle_beta   90.00
_cell.angle_gamma   90.00
#
_symmetry.space_group_name_H-M   'P 1'
#
loop_
_entity.id
_entity.type
_entity.pdbx_description
1 polymer ?
#
loop_
_entity_poly.entity_id
_entity_poly.type
_entity_poly.pdbx_seq_one_letter_code
_entity_poly.pdbx_strand_id
1 'polypeptide(L)'
;MPSFRVVALVYLVASTATFLTYGVDKWLAARRRRAGSRPVRVAEQTLHLMELLGGWPGALLGQQLFKHKRSKPPFMRVFWGIVALHVIGWVVVAVR
;
A
#
# COMPACT_ATOMS: atom_id res chain seq x y z
N MET A 1 16.34 6.77 -20.00
CA MET A 1 15.09 6.38 -19.31
C MET A 1 15.37 5.10 -18.53
N PRO A 2 14.94 4.96 -17.27
CA PRO A 2 15.00 3.67 -16.60
C PRO A 2 14.27 2.65 -17.48
N SER A 3 14.90 1.50 -17.71
CA SER A 3 14.30 0.48 -18.57
C SER A 3 12.95 0.04 -17.98
N PHE A 4 11.97 -0.25 -18.85
CA PHE A 4 10.64 -0.72 -18.43
C PHE A 4 10.73 -1.87 -17.41
N ARG A 5 11.73 -2.75 -17.57
CA ARG A 5 12.03 -3.85 -16.65
C ARG A 5 12.35 -3.37 -15.23
N VAL A 6 13.14 -2.32 -15.08
CA VAL A 6 13.50 -1.75 -13.77
C VAL A 6 12.25 -1.18 -13.09
N VAL A 7 11.42 -0.45 -13.82
CA VAL A 7 10.19 0.11 -13.25
C VAL A 7 9.22 -1.00 -12.84
N ALA A 8 9.02 -2.01 -13.68
CA ALA A 8 8.19 -3.17 -13.36
C ALA A 8 8.69 -3.90 -12.10
N LEU A 9 10.01 -4.06 -11.95
CA LEU A 9 10.60 -4.69 -10.77
C LEU A 9 10.35 -3.87 -9.49
N VAL A 10 10.51 -2.54 -9.56
CA VAL A 10 10.22 -1.64 -8.42
C VAL A 10 8.77 -1.78 -8.00
N TYR A 11 7.83 -1.73 -8.94
CA TYR A 11 6.41 -1.92 -8.65
C TYR A 11 6.12 -3.29 -8.05
N LEU A 12 6.71 -4.35 -8.58
CA LEU A 12 6.51 -5.71 -8.07
C LEU A 12 7.00 -5.86 -6.62
N VAL A 13 8.23 -5.41 -6.35
CA VAL A 13 8.82 -5.48 -5.00
C VAL A 13 8.06 -4.61 -4.02
N ALA A 14 7.77 -3.35 -4.38
CA ALA A 14 7.03 -2.43 -3.53
C ALA A 14 5.61 -2.93 -3.26
N SER A 15 4.91 -3.44 -4.28
CA SER A 15 3.57 -4.01 -4.13
C SER A 15 3.58 -5.25 -3.22
N THR A 16 4.52 -6.16 -3.44
CA THR A 16 4.62 -7.38 -2.61
C THR A 16 4.92 -7.02 -1.16
N ALA A 17 5.90 -6.15 -0.92
CA ALA A 17 6.23 -5.68 0.42
C ALA A 17 5.02 -5.01 1.10
N THR A 18 4.29 -4.17 0.38
CA THR A 18 3.11 -3.47 0.90
C THR A 18 1.99 -4.44 1.26
N PHE A 19 1.71 -5.41 0.39
CA PHE A 19 0.72 -6.46 0.65
C PHE A 19 1.07 -7.29 1.89
N LEU A 20 2.33 -7.69 2.03
CA LEU A 20 2.81 -8.43 3.19
C LEU A 20 2.69 -7.61 4.47
N THR A 21 3.06 -6.32 4.45
CA THR A 21 2.89 -5.42 5.60
C THR A 21 1.45 -5.37 6.07
N TYR A 22 0.49 -5.25 5.15
CA TYR A 22 -0.94 -5.27 5.48
C TYR A 22 -1.40 -6.61 6.10
N GLY A 23 -0.90 -7.73 5.58
CA GLY A 23 -1.20 -9.07 6.10
C GLY A 23 -0.62 -9.30 7.49
N VAL A 24 0.66 -8.96 7.68
CA VAL A 24 1.38 -9.08 8.96
C VAL A 24 0.74 -8.19 10.02
N ASP A 25 0.39 -6.95 9.69
CA ASP A 25 -0.31 -6.04 10.60
C ASP A 25 -1.63 -6.66 11.11
N LYS A 26 -2.42 -7.25 10.21
CA LYS A 26 -3.68 -7.91 10.59
C LYS A 26 -3.44 -9.15 11.44
N TRP A 27 -2.47 -9.99 11.08
CA TRP A 27 -2.13 -11.20 11.82
C TRP A 27 -1.62 -10.88 13.24
N LEU A 28 -0.68 -9.95 13.36
CA LEU A 28 -0.17 -9.48 14.65
C LEU A 28 -1.26 -8.87 15.51
N ALA A 29 -2.15 -8.06 14.90
CA ALA A 29 -3.28 -7.49 15.61
C ALA A 29 -4.24 -8.56 16.14
N ALA A 30 -4.54 -9.60 15.36
CA ALA A 30 -5.36 -10.72 15.79
C ALA A 30 -4.70 -11.53 16.91
N ARG A 31 -3.40 -11.82 16.81
CA ARG A 31 -2.65 -12.59 17.81
C ARG A 31 -2.56 -11.87 19.15
N ARG A 32 -2.26 -10.56 19.14
CA ARG A 32 -2.16 -9.76 20.37
C ARG A 32 -3.50 -9.61 21.09
N ARG A 33 -4.60 -9.44 20.34
CA ARG A 33 -5.96 -9.44 20.91
C ARG A 33 -6.28 -10.74 21.66
N ARG A 34 -5.90 -11.90 21.13
CA ARG A 34 -6.07 -13.19 21.82
C ARG A 34 -5.22 -13.30 23.08
N ALA A 35 -4.03 -12.70 23.08
CA ALA A 35 -3.12 -12.68 24.23
C ALA A 35 -3.46 -11.57 25.26
N GLY A 36 -4.65 -10.96 25.21
CA GLY A 36 -5.05 -9.88 26.12
C GLY A 36 -4.25 -8.57 25.99
N SER A 37 -3.41 -8.45 24.96
CA SER A 37 -2.49 -7.32 24.77
C SER A 37 -3.01 -6.33 23.73
N ARG A 38 -2.69 -5.04 23.88
CA ARG A 38 -3.03 -4.03 22.86
C ARG A 38 -2.32 -4.35 21.53
N PRO A 39 -3.06 -4.41 20.40
CA PRO A 39 -2.46 -4.65 19.10
C PRO A 39 -1.64 -3.42 18.65
N VAL A 40 -0.37 -3.63 18.29
CA VAL A 40 0.42 -2.62 17.58
C VAL A 40 -0.03 -2.62 16.13
N ARG A 41 -0.35 -1.44 15.62
CA ARG A 41 -0.81 -1.20 14.26
C ARG A 41 0.24 -0.38 13.54
N VAL A 42 0.50 -0.68 12.28
CA VAL A 42 1.41 0.12 11.44
C VAL A 42 0.85 1.54 11.29
N ALA A 43 1.72 2.53 11.40
CA ALA A 43 1.36 3.94 11.25
C ALA A 43 0.83 4.21 9.83
N GLU A 44 -0.20 5.06 9.71
CA GLU A 44 -0.81 5.38 8.42
C GLU A 44 0.18 6.05 7.47
N GLN A 45 1.09 6.87 8.01
CA GLN A 45 2.16 7.50 7.25
C GLN A 45 3.09 6.48 6.58
N THR A 46 3.43 5.39 7.27
CA THR A 46 4.26 4.32 6.69
C THR A 46 3.54 3.65 5.53
N LEU A 47 2.24 3.39 5.66
CA LEU A 47 1.45 2.77 4.59
C LEU A 47 1.37 3.69 3.35
N HIS A 48 1.12 4.98 3.56
CA HIS A 48 1.12 5.96 2.47
C HIS A 48 2.50 6.12 1.82
N LEU A 49 3.58 6.03 2.58
CA LEU A 49 4.93 6.05 2.00
C LEU A 49 5.17 4.82 1.11
N MET A 50 4.78 3.62 1.54
CA MET A 50 4.90 2.41 0.73
C MET A 50 4.04 2.49 -0.55
N GLU A 51 2.83 3.04 -0.44
CA GLU A 51 1.95 3.31 -1.57
C GLU A 51 2.58 4.31 -2.55
N LEU A 52 3.21 5.37 -2.05
CA LEU A 52 3.90 6.40 -2.82
C LEU A 52 5.14 5.86 -3.56
N LEU A 53 5.83 4.88 -3.00
CA LEU A 53 6.99 4.22 -3.61
C LEU A 53 6.62 3.17 -4.68
N GLY A 54 5.35 3.10 -5.11
CA GLY A 54 4.86 2.15 -6.10
C GLY A 54 4.17 0.93 -5.52
N GLY A 55 3.95 0.87 -4.20
CA GLY A 55 3.27 -0.23 -3.52
C GLY A 55 1.74 -0.18 -3.61
N TRP A 56 1.16 0.84 -4.24
CA TRP A 56 -0.29 1.06 -4.29
C TRP A 56 -1.11 -0.14 -4.85
N PRO A 57 -0.64 -0.94 -5.84
CA PRO A 57 -1.39 -2.12 -6.28
C PRO A 57 -1.47 -3.19 -5.19
N GLY A 58 -0.36 -3.43 -4.49
CA GLY A 58 -0.30 -4.34 -3.35
C GLY A 58 -1.12 -3.87 -2.16
N ALA A 59 -1.12 -2.55 -1.89
CA ALA A 59 -2.02 -1.94 -0.91
C ALA A 59 -3.50 -2.16 -1.28
N LEU A 60 -3.90 -1.96 -2.53
CA LEU A 60 -5.28 -2.17 -2.96
C LEU A 60 -5.73 -3.62 -2.73
N LEU A 61 -4.90 -4.60 -3.12
CA LEU A 61 -5.15 -6.02 -2.85
C LEU A 61 -5.22 -6.31 -1.35
N GLY A 62 -4.31 -5.72 -0.57
CA GLY A 62 -4.29 -5.86 0.89
C GLY A 62 -5.54 -5.27 1.55
N GLN A 63 -6.00 -4.09 1.10
CA GLN A 63 -7.23 -3.45 1.58
C GLN A 63 -8.46 -4.30 1.29
N GLN A 64 -8.54 -4.91 0.11
CA GLN A 64 -9.65 -5.79 -0.30
C GLN A 64 -9.67 -7.10 0.50
N LEU A 65 -8.54 -7.82 0.54
CA LEU A 65 -8.46 -9.14 1.18
C LEU A 65 -8.52 -9.04 2.70
N PHE A 66 -7.80 -8.07 3.28
CA PHE A 66 -7.71 -7.95 4.73
C PHE A 66 -8.78 -7.04 5.32
N LYS A 67 -9.60 -6.37 4.49
CA LYS A 67 -10.57 -5.33 4.93
C LYS A 67 -9.89 -4.26 5.78
N HIS A 68 -8.60 -4.01 5.53
CA HIS A 68 -7.78 -3.13 6.32
C HIS A 68 -8.02 -1.68 5.87
N LYS A 69 -8.51 -0.82 6.79
CA LYS A 69 -8.73 0.62 6.60
C LYS A 69 -9.57 1.04 5.37
N ARG A 70 -10.33 0.11 4.77
CA ARG A 70 -11.22 0.39 3.64
C ARG A 70 -12.33 1.39 3.96
N SER A 71 -12.85 1.34 5.18
CA SER A 71 -13.95 2.20 5.64
C SER A 71 -13.48 3.47 6.34
N LYS A 72 -12.19 3.84 6.27
CA LYS A 72 -11.66 5.07 6.90
C LYS A 72 -11.51 6.17 5.85
N PRO A 73 -12.44 7.16 5.75
CA PRO A 73 -12.42 8.14 4.66
C PRO A 73 -11.13 8.96 4.57
N PRO A 74 -10.51 9.42 5.67
CA PRO A 74 -9.23 10.14 5.60
C PRO A 74 -8.11 9.33 4.95
N PHE A 75 -8.03 8.04 5.26
CA PHE A 75 -7.03 7.14 4.69
C PHE A 75 -7.25 6.95 3.19
N MET A 76 -8.50 6.72 2.79
CA MET A 76 -8.85 6.52 1.39
C MET A 76 -8.62 7.75 0.51
N ARG A 77 -8.84 8.97 1.04
CA ARG A 77 -8.53 10.20 0.29
C ARG A 77 -7.05 10.31 -0.07
N VAL A 78 -6.17 10.04 0.90
CA VAL A 78 -4.72 10.08 0.66
C VAL A 78 -4.29 8.95 -0.28
N PHE A 79 -4.80 7.74 -0.07
CA PHE A 79 -4.55 6.59 -0.96
C PHE A 79 -4.91 6.90 -2.43
N TRP A 80 -6.12 7.39 -2.68
CA TRP A 80 -6.54 7.74 -4.05
C TRP A 80 -5.77 8.91 -4.64
N GLY A 81 -5.33 9.87 -3.82
CA GLY A 81 -4.39 10.91 -4.25
C GLY A 81 -3.06 10.35 -4.74
N ILE A 82 -2.51 9.35 -4.04
CA ILE A 82 -1.29 8.65 -4.44
C ILE A 82 -1.49 7.85 -5.73
N VAL A 83 -2.63 7.16 -5.88
CA VAL A 83 -2.95 6.44 -7.12
C VAL A 83 -3.06 7.40 -8.29
N ALA A 84 -3.77 8.52 -8.13
CA ALA A 84 -3.91 9.55 -9.16
C ALA A 84 -2.54 10.12 -9.57
N LEU A 85 -1.67 10.40 -8.62
CA LEU A 85 -0.30 10.88 -8.89
C LEU A 85 0.48 9.91 -9.78
N HIS A 86 0.43 8.61 -9.49
CA HIS A 86 1.11 7.61 -10.32
C HIS A 86 0.50 7.51 -11.72
N VAL A 87 -0.83 7.50 -11.83
CA VAL A 87 -1.51 7.44 -13.13
C VAL A 87 -1.16 8.66 -13.98
N ILE A 88 -1.19 9.86 -13.42
CA ILE A 88 -0.77 11.09 -14.11
C ILE A 88 0.69 11.00 -14.54
N GLY A 89 1.58 10.52 -13.67
CA GLY A 89 2.99 10.31 -14.00
C GLY A 89 3.17 9.38 -15.21
N TRP A 90 2.45 8.26 -15.24
CA TRP A 90 2.47 7.32 -16.37
C TRP A 90 1.91 7.91 -17.65
N VAL A 91 0.78 8.63 -17.59
CA VAL A 91 0.20 9.31 -18.76
C VAL A 91 1.18 10.32 -19.33
N VAL A 92 1.79 11.15 -18.48
CA VAL A 92 2.78 12.17 -18.88
C VAL A 92 4.01 11.54 -19.53
N VAL A 93 4.47 10.38 -19.04
CA VAL A 93 5.59 9.64 -19.66
C VAL A 93 5.17 8.99 -20.98
N ALA A 94 3.94 8.49 -21.09
CA ALA A 94 3.46 7.79 -22.27
C ALA A 94 3.18 8.72 -23.47
N VAL A 95 2.87 9.99 -23.21
CA VAL A 95 2.61 11.01 -24.24
C VAL A 95 3.85 11.82 -24.64
N ARG A 96 5.01 11.53 -24.05
CA ARG A 96 6.31 12.12 -24.41
C ARG A 96 7.15 11.15 -25.21
#